data_AF-E9I1T9-F1
#
_entry.id   AF-E9I1T9-F1
#
_cell.length_a   1.000
_cell.length_b   1.000
_cell.length_c   1.000
_cell.angle_alpha   90.00
_cell.angle_beta   90.00
_cell.angle_gamma   90.00
#
_symmetry.space_group_name_H-M   'P 1'
#
loop_
_entity.id
_entity.type
_entity.pdbx_description
1 polymer ?
#
loop_
_entity_poly.entity_id
_entity_poly.type
_entity_poly.pdbx_seq_one_letter_code
_entity_poly.pdbx_strand_id
1 'polypeptide(L)'
;MEKFPLNVVRRVMIVLFLDPSLPRYVTIQRKNAPTPDWFFLVHRPVSTTSTSKPFLLLSAFDFRLAKKLVADGKWCHKKFVENLKRDSSANEKVTIIPINTTEDSQLLRFVLRLNRLKITPSTWQKENLSLGENSPWMATFVSPLYSDNPLLDVESADASNSTTNDNNCCAACKKVSQSLKRCSRCRSTVYCCEECQRQHWAQHKMDCKKV
;
A
#
# COMPACT_ATOMS: atom_id res chain seq x y z
N MET A 1 5.52 20.38 -15.71
CA MET A 1 6.42 19.64 -14.81
C MET A 1 7.01 18.47 -15.58
N GLU A 2 8.33 18.43 -15.73
CA GLU A 2 9.02 17.28 -16.30
C GLU A 2 8.63 16.00 -15.53
N LYS A 3 8.28 14.95 -16.27
CA LYS A 3 7.84 13.67 -15.68
C LYS A 3 9.06 12.89 -15.21
N PHE A 4 9.60 13.25 -14.05
CA PHE A 4 10.70 12.51 -13.43
C PHE A 4 10.25 11.11 -13.01
N PRO A 5 11.09 10.06 -13.18
CA PRO A 5 10.80 8.69 -12.74
C PRO A 5 10.38 8.60 -11.26
N LEU A 6 10.93 9.47 -10.42
CA LEU A 6 10.58 9.55 -9.00
C LEU A 6 9.10 9.89 -8.76
N ASN A 7 8.50 10.74 -9.60
CA ASN A 7 7.08 11.08 -9.50
C ASN A 7 6.20 9.89 -9.87
N VAL A 8 6.66 9.01 -10.76
CA VAL A 8 5.96 7.78 -11.10
C VAL A 8 6.01 6.79 -9.94
N VAL A 9 7.18 6.60 -9.33
CA VAL A 9 7.30 5.79 -8.11
C VAL A 9 6.40 6.32 -6.99
N ARG A 10 6.38 7.64 -6.78
CA ARG A 10 5.47 8.30 -5.83
C ARG A 10 4.02 8.00 -6.09
N ARG A 11 3.57 8.18 -7.33
CA ARG A 11 2.21 7.86 -7.74
C ARG A 11 1.86 6.39 -7.49
N VAL A 12 2.75 5.45 -7.83
CA VAL A 12 2.53 4.02 -7.58
C VAL A 12 2.33 3.75 -6.10
N MET A 13 3.18 4.31 -5.22
CA MET A 13 3.03 4.11 -3.77
C MET A 13 1.77 4.76 -3.22
N ILE A 14 1.43 5.98 -3.65
CA ILE A 14 0.19 6.66 -3.27
C ILE A 14 -1.02 5.82 -3.63
N VAL A 15 -1.09 5.31 -4.86
CA VAL A 15 -2.22 4.46 -5.31
C VAL A 15 -2.31 3.20 -4.45
N LEU A 16 -1.19 2.54 -4.17
CA LEU A 16 -1.20 1.33 -3.35
C LEU A 16 -1.69 1.57 -1.91
N PHE A 17 -1.43 2.74 -1.34
CA PHE A 17 -1.76 3.08 0.06
C PHE A 17 -3.11 3.76 0.25
N LEU A 18 -3.41 4.76 -0.56
CA LEU A 18 -4.52 5.69 -0.32
C LEU A 18 -5.81 5.26 -1.00
N ASP A 19 -5.78 4.28 -1.89
CA ASP A 19 -6.98 3.74 -2.52
C ASP A 19 -7.46 2.49 -1.77
N PRO A 20 -8.46 2.62 -0.87
CA PRO A 20 -9.01 1.47 -0.14
C PRO A 20 -9.82 0.54 -1.04
N SER A 21 -10.23 1.00 -2.23
CA SER A 21 -10.97 0.21 -3.21
C SER A 21 -10.05 -0.59 -4.14
N LEU A 22 -8.74 -0.32 -4.11
CA LEU A 22 -7.77 -0.98 -4.96
C LEU A 22 -7.75 -2.49 -4.63
N PRO A 23 -7.92 -3.38 -5.62
CA PRO A 23 -7.98 -4.81 -5.38
C PRO A 23 -6.64 -5.36 -4.87
N ARG A 24 -6.65 -6.61 -4.42
CA ARG A 24 -5.45 -7.29 -3.93
C ARG A 24 -4.41 -7.50 -5.04
N TYR A 25 -4.84 -7.63 -6.29
CA TYR A 25 -3.98 -7.84 -7.45
C TYR A 25 -3.81 -6.56 -8.27
N VAL A 26 -2.56 -6.10 -8.38
CA VAL A 26 -2.20 -4.87 -9.10
C VAL A 26 -1.07 -5.17 -10.08
N THR A 27 -1.10 -4.58 -11.26
CA THR A 27 -0.03 -4.68 -12.26
C THR A 27 0.52 -3.33 -12.61
N ILE A 28 1.83 -3.25 -12.85
CA ILE A 28 2.48 -2.06 -13.39
C ILE A 28 2.86 -2.37 -14.84
N GLN A 29 2.36 -1.57 -15.77
CA GLN A 29 2.58 -1.79 -17.20
C GLN A 29 2.98 -0.49 -17.90
N ARG A 30 4.05 -0.56 -18.71
CA ARG A 30 4.41 0.52 -19.62
C ARG A 30 3.35 0.61 -20.71
N LYS A 31 2.91 1.83 -21.04
CA LYS A 31 1.83 2.08 -22.02
C LYS A 31 2.04 1.37 -23.36
N ASN A 32 3.28 1.26 -23.81
CA ASN A 32 3.63 0.65 -25.10
C ASN A 32 4.15 -0.80 -24.97
N ALA A 33 4.10 -1.39 -23.79
CA ALA A 33 4.60 -2.75 -23.56
C ALA A 33 3.48 -3.79 -23.71
N PRO A 34 3.73 -4.92 -24.41
CA PRO A 34 2.74 -5.98 -24.62
C PRO A 34 2.46 -6.79 -23.36
N THR A 35 3.33 -6.70 -22.35
CA THR A 35 3.19 -7.41 -21.08
C THR A 35 3.46 -6.44 -19.92
N PRO A 36 2.85 -6.67 -18.75
CA PRO A 36 3.20 -5.93 -17.55
C PRO A 36 4.68 -6.11 -17.19
N ASP A 37 5.25 -5.10 -16.54
CA ASP A 37 6.59 -5.16 -15.97
C ASP A 37 6.55 -5.78 -14.57
N TRP A 38 5.50 -5.48 -13.80
CA TRP A 38 5.29 -5.99 -12.44
C TRP A 38 3.88 -6.53 -12.24
N PHE A 39 3.79 -7.55 -11.39
CA PHE A 39 2.55 -7.93 -10.72
C PHE A 39 2.78 -7.86 -9.21
N PHE A 40 1.82 -7.28 -8.50
CA PHE A 40 1.81 -7.13 -7.05
C PHE A 40 0.60 -7.84 -6.47
N LEU A 41 0.88 -8.71 -5.51
CA LEU A 41 -0.09 -9.12 -4.51
C LEU A 41 0.05 -8.19 -3.30
N VAL A 42 -0.97 -7.38 -3.08
CA VAL A 42 -1.04 -6.40 -1.99
C VAL A 42 -1.57 -7.08 -0.74
N HIS A 43 -0.76 -7.16 0.32
CA HIS A 43 -1.17 -7.78 1.58
C HIS A 43 -1.76 -6.71 2.49
N ARG A 44 -3.07 -6.78 2.71
CA ARG A 44 -3.81 -5.92 3.64
C ARG A 44 -4.18 -6.68 4.93
N PRO A 45 -4.33 -5.98 6.07
CA PRO A 45 -4.26 -4.51 6.25
C PRO A 45 -2.82 -3.95 6.23
N VAL A 46 -2.70 -2.62 6.17
CA VAL A 46 -1.42 -1.90 6.35
C VAL A 46 -0.83 -2.26 7.72
N SER A 47 0.45 -2.56 7.76
CA SER A 47 1.19 -2.89 8.98
C SER A 47 2.00 -1.68 9.47
N THR A 48 2.41 -1.70 10.73
CA THR A 48 3.24 -0.65 11.32
C THR A 48 4.57 -1.20 11.81
N THR A 49 5.63 -0.42 11.66
CA THR A 49 6.93 -0.71 12.30
C THR A 49 6.83 -0.53 13.82
N SER A 50 7.88 -0.94 14.55
CA SER A 50 8.03 -0.63 15.98
C SER A 50 8.01 0.86 16.30
N THR A 51 8.37 1.71 15.32
CA THR A 51 8.31 3.17 15.38
C THR A 51 6.97 3.74 14.89
N SER A 52 5.93 2.91 14.80
CA SER A 52 4.58 3.30 14.34
C SER A 52 4.50 3.83 12.91
N LYS A 53 5.49 3.51 12.06
CA LYS A 53 5.49 3.94 10.66
C LYS A 53 4.71 2.95 9.79
N PRO A 54 3.77 3.41 8.95
CA PRO A 54 2.98 2.52 8.12
C PRO A 54 3.84 1.94 6.98
N PHE A 55 3.65 0.65 6.72
CA PHE A 55 4.16 -0.03 5.55
C PHE A 55 3.12 -1.04 5.03
N LEU A 56 3.11 -1.25 3.72
CA LEU A 56 2.22 -2.18 3.05
C LEU A 56 3.08 -3.29 2.46
N LEU A 57 2.87 -4.50 2.98
CA LEU A 57 3.58 -5.69 2.54
C LEU A 57 3.13 -6.06 1.13
N LEU A 58 4.09 -6.37 0.26
CA LEU A 58 3.85 -6.78 -1.12
C LEU A 58 4.55 -8.11 -1.41
N SER A 59 3.87 -8.98 -2.16
CA SER A 59 4.59 -9.98 -2.97
C SER A 59 4.68 -9.44 -4.38
N ALA A 60 5.89 -9.14 -4.82
CA ALA A 60 6.16 -8.57 -6.13
C ALA A 60 6.73 -9.64 -7.07
N PHE A 61 6.13 -9.76 -8.25
CA PHE A 61 6.59 -10.59 -9.35
C PHE A 61 7.14 -9.70 -10.46
N ASP A 62 8.39 -9.95 -10.83
CA ASP A 62 9.13 -9.20 -11.85
C ASP A 62 9.08 -9.93 -13.20
N PHE A 63 8.20 -9.52 -14.11
CA PHE A 63 8.03 -10.19 -15.41
C PHE A 63 9.29 -10.10 -16.27
N ARG A 64 10.04 -9.00 -16.17
CA ARG A 64 11.27 -8.82 -16.95
C ARG A 64 12.36 -9.78 -16.49
N LEU A 65 12.51 -9.94 -15.17
CA LEU A 65 13.41 -10.95 -14.61
C LEU A 65 12.93 -12.37 -14.91
N ALA A 66 11.63 -12.63 -14.84
CA ALA A 66 11.06 -13.94 -15.15
C ALA A 66 11.41 -14.37 -16.58
N LYS A 67 11.24 -13.48 -17.57
CA LYS A 67 11.64 -13.74 -18.97
C LYS A 67 13.12 -14.10 -19.08
N LYS A 68 14.00 -13.38 -18.38
CA LYS A 68 15.44 -13.68 -18.36
C LYS A 68 15.73 -15.04 -17.71
N LEU A 69 15.14 -15.33 -16.56
CA LEU A 69 15.36 -16.60 -15.86
C LEU A 69 14.82 -17.81 -16.64
N VAL A 70 13.72 -17.64 -17.39
CA VAL A 70 13.20 -18.69 -18.28
C VAL A 70 14.17 -18.94 -19.43
N ALA A 71 14.69 -17.88 -20.06
CA ALA A 71 15.70 -18.00 -21.12
C ALA A 71 16.98 -18.68 -20.62
N ASP A 72 17.38 -18.40 -19.38
CA ASP A 72 18.55 -19.02 -18.73
C ASP A 72 18.26 -20.46 -18.21
N GLY A 73 17.05 -21.01 -18.40
CA GLY A 73 16.66 -22.33 -17.87
C GLY A 73 16.53 -22.41 -16.34
N LYS A 74 16.58 -21.27 -15.64
CA LYS A 74 16.56 -21.16 -14.17
C LYS A 74 15.15 -21.11 -13.58
N TRP A 75 14.12 -20.96 -14.41
CA TRP A 75 12.72 -20.80 -13.99
C TRP A 75 11.73 -21.42 -14.97
N CYS A 76 10.60 -21.95 -14.47
CA CYS A 76 9.47 -22.42 -15.29
C CYS A 76 8.16 -21.62 -15.04
N HIS A 77 7.47 -21.23 -16.12
CA HIS A 77 6.24 -20.43 -16.06
C HIS A 77 5.10 -21.09 -15.26
N LYS A 78 5.05 -22.42 -15.22
CA LYS A 78 4.06 -23.18 -14.41
C LYS A 78 4.04 -22.73 -12.94
N LYS A 79 5.21 -22.40 -12.37
CA LYS A 79 5.34 -21.89 -10.99
C LYS A 79 4.59 -20.58 -10.74
N PHE A 80 4.47 -19.70 -11.74
CA PHE A 80 3.70 -18.46 -11.61
C PHE A 80 2.20 -18.77 -11.51
N VAL A 81 1.69 -19.61 -12.43
CA VAL A 81 0.27 -19.98 -12.48
C VAL A 81 -0.14 -20.77 -11.24
N GLU A 82 0.69 -21.69 -10.76
CA GLU A 82 0.44 -22.47 -9.54
C GLU A 82 0.33 -21.57 -8.31
N ASN A 83 1.25 -20.61 -8.14
CA ASN A 83 1.23 -19.68 -7.01
C ASN A 83 0.02 -18.73 -7.08
N LEU A 84 -0.37 -18.30 -8.29
CA LEU A 84 -1.58 -17.49 -8.46
C LEU A 84 -2.83 -18.30 -8.11
N LYS A 85 -2.96 -19.54 -8.62
CA LYS A 85 -4.11 -20.41 -8.36
C LYS A 85 -4.30 -20.76 -6.88
N ARG A 86 -3.20 -20.94 -6.13
CA ARG A 86 -3.25 -21.18 -4.67
C ARG A 86 -3.84 -19.99 -3.90
N ASP A 87 -3.73 -18.79 -4.44
CA ASP A 87 -4.24 -17.56 -3.83
C ASP A 87 -5.60 -17.11 -4.41
N SER A 88 -6.01 -17.70 -5.55
CA SER A 88 -7.18 -17.26 -6.32
C SER A 88 -8.50 -17.72 -5.71
N SER A 89 -9.23 -16.78 -5.11
CA SER A 89 -10.67 -16.71 -5.33
C SER A 89 -10.88 -16.26 -6.78
N ALA A 90 -11.35 -17.14 -7.65
CA ALA A 90 -11.22 -17.09 -9.11
C ALA A 90 -11.85 -15.88 -9.87
N ASN A 91 -12.24 -14.80 -9.19
CA ASN A 91 -12.94 -13.64 -9.77
C ASN A 91 -12.39 -12.27 -9.32
N GLU A 92 -11.19 -12.21 -8.72
CA GLU A 92 -10.70 -10.94 -8.19
C GLU A 92 -10.20 -9.99 -9.30
N LYS A 93 -10.72 -8.75 -9.29
CA LYS A 93 -10.43 -7.71 -10.28
C LYS A 93 -8.94 -7.34 -10.25
N VAL A 94 -8.27 -7.33 -11.40
CA VAL A 94 -6.88 -6.84 -11.51
C VAL A 94 -6.89 -5.37 -11.93
N THR A 95 -6.14 -4.52 -11.23
CA THR A 95 -5.95 -3.11 -11.61
C THR A 95 -4.61 -2.88 -12.29
N ILE A 96 -4.60 -2.08 -13.35
CA ILE A 96 -3.39 -1.71 -14.09
C ILE A 96 -3.00 -0.27 -13.74
N ILE A 97 -1.78 -0.07 -13.25
CA ILE A 97 -1.19 1.26 -13.07
C ILE A 97 -0.25 1.51 -14.25
N PRO A 98 -0.57 2.46 -15.15
CA PRO A 98 0.26 2.72 -16.32
C PRO A 98 1.48 3.57 -15.94
N ILE A 99 2.64 3.18 -16.48
CA ILE A 99 3.90 3.94 -16.45
C ILE A 99 4.35 4.29 -17.88
N ASN A 100 5.22 5.28 -18.04
CA ASN A 100 5.52 5.82 -19.36
C ASN A 100 6.78 5.18 -19.94
N THR A 101 7.87 5.11 -19.15
CA THR A 101 9.19 4.79 -19.68
C THR A 101 9.83 3.59 -18.99
N THR A 102 10.96 3.13 -19.54
CA THR A 102 11.75 2.02 -18.96
C THR A 102 12.45 2.47 -17.68
N GLU A 103 12.83 3.73 -17.60
CA GLU A 103 13.47 4.37 -16.46
C GLU A 103 12.51 4.41 -15.26
N ASP A 104 11.22 4.71 -15.48
CA ASP A 104 10.17 4.60 -14.45
C ASP A 104 10.17 3.21 -13.80
N SER A 105 10.17 2.18 -14.66
CA SER A 105 10.15 0.76 -14.28
C SER A 105 11.43 0.35 -13.54
N GLN A 106 12.58 0.85 -14.00
CA GLN A 106 13.89 0.59 -13.39
C GLN A 106 14.04 1.24 -12.02
N LEU A 107 13.59 2.49 -11.85
CA LEU A 107 13.62 3.14 -10.55
C LEU A 107 12.70 2.43 -9.56
N LEU A 108 11.48 2.06 -9.98
CA LEU A 108 10.58 1.27 -9.14
C LEU A 108 11.22 -0.07 -8.74
N ARG A 109 11.86 -0.76 -9.69
CA ARG A 109 12.61 -2.01 -9.42
C ARG A 109 13.67 -1.81 -8.35
N PHE A 110 14.46 -0.74 -8.46
CA PHE A 110 15.52 -0.43 -7.52
C PHE A 110 14.96 -0.23 -6.11
N VAL A 111 13.90 0.57 -5.97
CA VAL A 111 13.24 0.82 -4.68
C VAL A 111 12.69 -0.47 -4.07
N LEU A 112 11.98 -1.29 -4.84
CA LEU A 112 11.44 -2.57 -4.35
C LEU A 112 12.53 -3.54 -3.91
N ARG A 113 13.67 -3.58 -4.62
CA ARG A 113 14.82 -4.40 -4.25
C ARG A 113 15.52 -3.90 -2.99
N LEU A 114 15.65 -2.59 -2.79
CA LEU A 114 16.16 -2.03 -1.54
C LEU A 114 15.24 -2.36 -0.37
N ASN A 115 13.93 -2.25 -0.56
CA ASN A 115 12.97 -2.54 0.50
C ASN A 115 12.93 -4.03 0.87
N ARG A 116 13.14 -4.94 -0.09
CA ARG A 116 13.30 -6.38 0.17
C ARG A 116 14.38 -6.66 1.22
N LEU A 117 15.47 -5.89 1.23
CA LEU A 117 16.58 -6.08 2.18
C LEU A 117 16.24 -5.66 3.62
N LYS A 118 15.13 -4.94 3.82
CA LYS A 118 14.71 -4.37 5.11
C LYS A 118 13.53 -5.12 5.75
N ILE A 119 13.15 -6.29 5.20
CA ILE A 119 12.00 -7.05 5.68
C ILE A 119 12.27 -8.55 5.66
N THR A 120 11.68 -9.24 6.63
CA THR A 120 11.56 -10.70 6.61
C THR A 120 10.23 -11.08 5.99
N PRO A 121 10.19 -11.97 4.96
CA PRO A 121 8.94 -12.43 4.37
C PRO A 121 8.00 -13.05 5.42
N SER A 122 6.69 -12.88 5.24
CA SER A 122 5.69 -13.52 6.10
C SER A 122 5.67 -15.04 5.94
N THR A 123 5.09 -15.76 6.91
CA THR A 123 4.90 -17.22 6.83
C THR A 123 4.19 -17.62 5.55
N TRP A 124 3.08 -16.93 5.21
CA TRP A 124 2.35 -17.15 3.97
C TRP A 124 3.24 -16.98 2.73
N GLN A 125 4.06 -15.94 2.68
CA GLN A 125 4.95 -15.70 1.52
C GLN A 125 6.02 -16.78 1.39
N LYS A 126 6.55 -17.30 2.50
CA LYS A 126 7.52 -18.40 2.48
C LYS A 126 6.91 -19.70 1.98
N GLU A 127 5.67 -19.98 2.35
CA GLU A 127 4.96 -21.22 1.97
C GLU A 127 4.43 -21.19 0.53
N ASN A 128 4.03 -20.01 0.04
CA ASN A 128 3.32 -19.87 -1.23
C ASN A 128 4.17 -19.31 -2.37
N LEU A 129 5.35 -18.74 -2.08
CA LEU A 129 6.21 -18.15 -3.10
C LEU A 129 7.58 -18.82 -3.10
N SER A 130 8.09 -19.05 -4.31
CA SER A 130 9.48 -19.43 -4.49
C SER A 130 10.36 -18.20 -4.26
N LEU A 131 10.79 -17.93 -3.03
CA LEU A 131 11.71 -16.84 -2.72
C LEU A 131 13.17 -17.29 -2.88
N GLY A 132 14.04 -16.42 -3.37
CA GLY A 132 15.46 -16.76 -3.56
C GLY A 132 16.18 -15.86 -4.54
N GLU A 133 17.38 -16.27 -4.94
CA GLU A 133 18.20 -15.58 -5.94
C GLU A 133 17.68 -15.82 -7.36
N ASN A 134 17.36 -17.07 -7.69
CA ASN A 134 16.80 -17.48 -8.98
C ASN A 134 15.27 -17.33 -9.03
N SER A 135 14.77 -16.22 -8.49
CA SER A 135 13.35 -15.92 -8.45
C SER A 135 13.01 -14.48 -8.85
N PRO A 136 12.04 -14.25 -9.77
CA PRO A 136 11.31 -13.03 -9.98
C PRO A 136 10.28 -12.75 -8.89
N TRP A 137 9.94 -13.70 -8.01
CA TRP A 137 9.16 -13.41 -6.80
C TRP A 137 10.06 -12.82 -5.72
N MET A 138 9.60 -11.75 -5.09
CA MET A 138 10.18 -11.24 -3.85
C MET A 138 9.10 -10.77 -2.89
N ALA A 139 9.37 -10.98 -1.59
CA ALA A 139 8.71 -10.22 -0.55
C ALA A 139 9.38 -8.85 -0.46
N THR A 140 8.57 -7.80 -0.46
CA THR A 140 9.02 -6.43 -0.31
C THR A 140 7.92 -5.63 0.37
N PHE A 141 8.13 -4.34 0.56
CA PHE A 141 7.08 -3.45 1.04
C PHE A 141 7.17 -2.11 0.33
N VAL A 142 6.08 -1.39 0.38
CA VAL A 142 6.07 0.05 0.13
C VAL A 142 5.73 0.75 1.44
N SER A 143 6.15 1.99 1.57
CA SER A 143 5.75 2.91 2.63
C SER A 143 5.34 4.22 1.94
N PRO A 144 4.33 4.97 2.41
CA PRO A 144 4.03 6.28 1.85
C PRO A 144 5.32 7.10 1.91
N LEU A 145 5.90 7.32 0.73
CA LEU A 145 7.30 7.67 0.56
C LEU A 145 7.71 8.82 1.46
N TYR A 146 8.57 8.52 2.42
CA TYR A 146 9.34 9.48 3.19
C TYR A 146 8.52 10.62 3.82
N SER A 147 7.48 10.28 4.59
CA SER A 147 7.10 11.10 5.75
C SER A 147 8.25 11.27 6.78
N ASP A 148 9.39 10.62 6.51
CA ASP A 148 10.55 10.47 7.37
C ASP A 148 11.78 11.21 6.84
N ASN A 149 11.68 12.17 5.90
CA ASN A 149 12.86 12.99 5.61
C ASN A 149 13.02 14.02 6.75
N PRO A 150 13.99 13.88 7.67
CA PRO A 150 14.21 14.87 8.72
C PRO A 150 14.71 16.22 8.17
N LEU A 151 15.04 16.31 6.87
CA LEU A 151 15.39 17.54 6.15
C LEU A 151 14.22 18.16 5.38
N LEU A 152 13.03 17.56 5.43
CA LEU A 152 11.81 18.22 4.98
C LEU A 152 11.09 18.77 6.22
N ASP A 153 11.54 19.93 6.69
CA ASP A 153 10.65 20.86 7.38
C ASP A 153 9.64 21.34 6.34
N VAL A 154 8.62 20.52 6.08
CA VAL A 154 7.44 21.00 5.37
C VAL A 154 6.68 21.85 6.38
N GLU A 155 7.09 23.11 6.49
CA GLU A 155 6.19 24.14 6.95
C GLU A 155 4.97 24.10 6.03
N SER A 156 3.82 23.74 6.61
CA SER A 156 2.54 23.67 5.92
C SER A 156 2.08 25.08 5.56
N ALA A 157 2.60 25.63 4.48
CA ALA A 157 2.00 26.76 3.80
C ALA A 157 0.84 26.24 2.92
N ASP A 158 -0.34 26.77 3.21
CA ASP A 158 -1.58 26.67 2.43
C ASP A 158 -2.47 25.45 2.67
N ALA A 159 -3.10 25.51 3.85
CA ALA A 159 -4.52 25.22 3.96
C ALA A 159 -5.31 26.07 2.96
N SER A 160 -5.78 25.47 1.86
CA SER A 160 -7.02 25.93 1.22
C SER A 160 -7.72 24.81 0.43
N ASN A 161 -8.82 24.36 1.04
CA ASN A 161 -9.99 23.73 0.44
C ASN A 161 -9.85 22.36 -0.23
N SER A 162 -9.82 21.31 0.60
CA SER A 162 -10.68 20.15 0.36
C SER A 162 -11.22 19.62 1.69
N THR A 163 -12.43 20.05 2.04
CA THR A 163 -13.28 19.40 3.03
C THR A 163 -13.63 17.98 2.55
N THR A 164 -12.79 17.00 2.83
CA THR A 164 -13.17 15.58 2.78
C THR A 164 -13.28 15.08 4.21
N ASN A 165 -14.53 15.10 4.67
CA ASN A 165 -14.99 14.80 6.01
C ASN A 165 -15.02 13.27 6.21
N ASP A 166 -13.89 12.58 6.03
CA ASP A 166 -13.82 11.11 6.08
C ASP A 166 -13.46 10.58 7.47
N ASN A 167 -14.15 11.09 8.50
CA ASN A 167 -14.16 10.50 9.83
C ASN A 167 -15.43 9.66 10.02
N ASN A 168 -15.64 8.66 9.17
CA ASN A 168 -16.81 7.76 9.24
C ASN A 168 -16.63 6.56 10.21
N CYS A 169 -15.68 6.63 11.14
CA CYS A 169 -15.47 5.59 12.15
C CYS A 169 -15.68 6.10 13.58
N CYS A 170 -16.23 5.25 14.44
CA CYS A 170 -16.42 5.55 15.85
C CYS A 170 -15.06 5.71 16.55
N ALA A 171 -14.85 6.80 17.30
CA ALA A 171 -13.58 7.05 17.97
C ALA A 171 -13.21 5.98 19.02
N ALA A 172 -14.21 5.31 19.61
CA ALA A 172 -14.02 4.26 20.62
C ALA A 172 -13.81 2.87 20.02
N CYS A 173 -14.79 2.36 19.26
CA CYS A 173 -14.78 0.98 18.77
C CYS A 173 -14.20 0.82 17.37
N LYS A 174 -13.81 1.93 16.71
CA LYS A 174 -13.25 1.99 15.35
C LYS A 174 -14.14 1.39 14.24
N LYS A 175 -15.38 1.00 14.54
CA LYS A 175 -16.35 0.52 13.55
C LYS A 175 -16.81 1.68 12.67
N VAL A 176 -16.89 1.42 11.37
CA VAL A 176 -17.48 2.33 10.39
C VAL A 176 -19.00 2.30 10.54
N SER A 177 -19.64 3.46 10.61
CA SER A 177 -21.09 3.57 10.71
C SER A 177 -21.57 4.79 9.93
N GLN A 178 -22.70 4.65 9.25
CA GLN A 178 -23.35 5.76 8.54
C GLN A 178 -24.06 6.72 9.52
N SER A 179 -24.34 6.28 10.75
CA SER A 179 -25.08 7.04 11.76
C SER A 179 -24.18 7.37 12.96
N LEU A 180 -23.21 8.26 12.76
CA LEU A 180 -22.34 8.72 13.82
C LEU A 180 -22.88 9.98 14.51
N LYS A 181 -22.83 9.98 15.84
CA LYS A 181 -23.17 11.11 16.70
C LYS A 181 -21.91 11.87 17.06
N ARG A 182 -21.92 13.20 16.91
CA ARG A 182 -20.81 14.08 17.34
C ARG A 182 -20.88 14.34 18.83
N CYS A 183 -19.72 14.49 19.47
CA CYS A 183 -19.64 14.98 20.84
C CYS A 183 -20.34 16.34 20.96
N SER A 184 -21.29 16.46 21.89
CA SER A 184 -22.09 17.69 22.06
C SER A 184 -21.25 18.91 22.44
N ARG A 185 -20.08 18.70 23.08
CA ARG A 185 -19.19 19.77 23.53
C ARG A 185 -18.25 20.27 22.44
N CYS A 186 -17.47 19.37 21.83
CA CYS A 186 -16.41 19.75 20.90
C CYS A 186 -16.81 19.62 19.43
N ARG A 187 -17.92 18.92 19.12
CA ARG A 187 -18.42 18.58 17.77
C ARG A 187 -17.40 17.92 16.81
N SER A 188 -16.18 17.67 17.26
CA SER A 188 -15.05 17.18 16.46
C SER A 188 -14.95 15.65 16.48
N THR A 189 -15.10 15.04 17.65
CA THR A 189 -15.05 13.57 17.80
C THR A 189 -16.44 12.93 17.60
N VAL A 190 -16.48 11.80 16.91
CA VAL A 190 -17.70 11.07 16.53
C VAL A 190 -17.78 9.67 17.14
N TYR A 191 -18.99 9.23 17.47
CA TYR A 191 -19.28 7.95 18.12
C TYR A 191 -20.50 7.28 17.51
N CYS A 192 -20.52 5.95 17.44
CA CYS A 192 -21.71 5.22 16.99
C CYS A 192 -22.84 5.22 18.02
N CYS A 193 -22.52 5.37 19.31
CA CYS A 193 -23.49 5.40 20.41
C CYS A 193 -22.91 6.11 21.64
N GLU A 194 -23.76 6.39 22.62
CA GLU A 194 -23.35 7.06 23.87
C GLU A 194 -22.42 6.18 24.72
N GLU A 195 -22.58 4.86 24.68
CA GLU A 195 -21.70 3.93 25.39
C GLU A 195 -20.26 4.06 24.90
N CYS A 196 -20.06 4.17 23.58
CA CYS A 196 -18.75 4.41 22.98
C CYS A 196 -18.17 5.76 23.40
N GLN A 197 -19.01 6.81 23.49
CA GLN A 197 -18.55 8.11 23.99
C GLN A 197 -18.08 8.02 25.45
N ARG A 198 -18.81 7.31 26.31
CA ARG A 198 -18.43 7.13 27.73
C ARG A 198 -17.15 6.31 27.88
N GLN A 199 -17.00 5.22 27.12
CA GLN A 199 -15.79 4.40 27.11
C GLN A 199 -14.55 5.20 26.69
N HIS A 200 -14.68 6.04 25.66
CA HIS A 200 -13.57 6.85 25.15
C HIS A 200 -13.32 8.13 25.99
N TRP A 201 -14.19 8.46 26.95
CA TRP A 201 -14.13 9.73 27.67
C TRP A 201 -12.80 9.98 28.39
N ALA A 202 -12.21 8.94 28.99
CA ALA A 202 -10.94 9.05 29.71
C ALA A 202 -9.80 9.59 28.82
N GLN A 203 -9.81 9.22 27.54
CA GLN A 203 -8.87 9.70 26.53
C GLN A 203 -9.34 11.01 25.90
N HIS A 204 -10.61 11.09 25.50
CA HIS A 204 -11.18 12.25 24.82
C HIS A 204 -11.16 13.53 25.66
N LYS A 205 -11.31 13.44 26.98
CA LYS A 205 -11.41 14.61 27.87
C LYS A 205 -10.23 15.57 27.76
N MET A 206 -9.04 15.05 27.44
CA MET A 206 -7.81 15.84 27.33
C MET A 206 -7.87 16.78 26.11
N ASP A 207 -8.55 16.35 25.06
CA ASP A 207 -8.65 17.06 23.78
C ASP A 207 -10.04 17.70 23.56
N CYS A 208 -10.99 17.50 24.49
CA CYS A 208 -12.36 17.96 24.37
C CYS A 208 -12.51 19.46 24.69
N LYS A 209 -12.27 20.31 23.70
CA LYS A 209 -12.46 21.77 23.79
C LYS A 209 -13.86 22.16 23.33
N LYS A 210 -14.50 23.11 24.02
CA LYS A 210 -15.82 23.61 23.65
C LYS A 210 -15.70 24.42 22.35
N VAL A 211 -16.59 24.15 21.40
CA VAL A 211 -16.79 24.98 20.19
C VAL A 211 -17.72 26.14 20.52
#